data_AF-A0AA39V065-F1
#
_entry.id   AF-A0AA39V065-F1
#
_cell.length_a   1.000
_cell.length_b   1.000
_cell.length_c   1.000
_cell.angle_alpha   90.00
_cell.angle_beta   90.00
_cell.angle_gamma   90.00
#
_symmetry.space_group_name_H-M   'P 1'
#
loop_
_entity.id
_entity.type
_entity.pdbx_description
1 polymer ?
#
loop_
_entity_poly.entity_id
_entity_poly.type
_entity_poly.pdbx_seq_one_letter_code
_entity_poly.pdbx_strand_id
1 'polypeptide(L)'
;LNVCCACEVRLEQGSLPMYSLRNDLFRGTLPEEFWDLNWVEEMVCAIYHCTCHVMRLFHSDEGDQPCVFHRNTCTHDLNYVSTATKLPRVPADVKGMLSIVFLGPQQPLKSLKPLYHMRKDKVWRFLNLLAPNNPLYAKICLSEANLHLYENDEIPGM
;
A
#
# COMPACT_ATOMS: atom_id res chain seq x y z
N LEU A 1 -8.60 3.58 -24.95
CA LEU A 1 -8.74 2.26 -24.30
C LEU A 1 -9.31 1.31 -25.35
N ASN A 2 -8.58 0.28 -25.79
CA ASN A 2 -9.13 -0.70 -26.74
C ASN A 2 -9.59 -1.92 -25.94
N VAL A 3 -10.90 -2.11 -25.86
CA VAL A 3 -11.53 -3.27 -25.23
C VAL A 3 -11.92 -4.25 -26.34
N CYS A 4 -11.75 -5.56 -26.14
CA CYS A 4 -12.16 -6.51 -27.18
C CYS A 4 -13.69 -6.54 -27.29
N CYS A 5 -14.21 -6.85 -28.48
CA CYS A 5 -15.64 -6.86 -28.78
C CYS A 5 -16.45 -7.75 -27.80
N ALA A 6 -15.88 -8.87 -27.35
CA ALA A 6 -16.51 -9.75 -26.35
C ALA A 6 -16.64 -9.11 -24.96
N CYS A 7 -15.68 -8.28 -24.54
CA CYS A 7 -15.74 -7.56 -23.27
C CYS A 7 -16.65 -6.32 -23.36
N GLU A 8 -16.67 -5.65 -24.53
CA GLU A 8 -17.52 -4.50 -24.78
C GLU A 8 -19.01 -4.86 -24.70
N VAL A 9 -19.44 -5.93 -25.38
CA VAL A 9 -20.83 -6.44 -25.30
C VAL A 9 -21.24 -6.78 -23.86
N ARG A 10 -20.34 -7.34 -23.05
CA ARG A 10 -20.62 -7.67 -21.65
C ARG A 10 -20.75 -6.44 -20.77
N LEU A 11 -19.95 -5.41 -21.04
CA LEU A 11 -20.01 -4.12 -20.34
C LEU A 11 -21.29 -3.35 -20.68
N GLU A 12 -21.73 -3.36 -21.93
CA GLU A 12 -23.01 -2.77 -22.36
C GLU A 12 -24.21 -3.44 -21.68
N GLN A 13 -24.11 -4.73 -21.40
CA GLN A 13 -25.11 -5.50 -20.64
C GLN A 13 -25.03 -5.29 -19.12
N GLY A 14 -24.14 -4.41 -18.64
CA GLY A 14 -23.92 -4.14 -17.22
C GLY A 14 -23.23 -5.28 -16.47
N SER A 15 -22.74 -6.31 -17.18
CA SER A 15 -22.05 -7.45 -16.57
C SER A 15 -20.55 -7.18 -16.50
N LEU A 16 -20.02 -7.03 -15.30
CA LEU A 16 -18.58 -6.92 -15.09
C LEU A 16 -17.95 -8.32 -15.15
N PRO A 17 -16.83 -8.51 -15.88
CA PRO A 17 -16.07 -9.75 -15.83
C PRO A 17 -15.69 -10.07 -14.39
N MET A 18 -15.82 -11.33 -13.96
CA MET A 18 -15.60 -11.74 -12.56
C MET A 18 -14.26 -11.23 -11.98
N TYR A 19 -13.21 -11.24 -12.78
CA TYR A 19 -11.86 -10.82 -12.40
C TYR A 19 -11.47 -9.40 -12.88
N SER A 20 -12.45 -8.54 -13.13
CA SER A 20 -12.20 -7.15 -13.51
C SER A 20 -11.54 -6.38 -12.36
N LEU A 21 -10.51 -5.59 -12.66
CA LEU A 21 -9.89 -4.65 -11.71
C LEU A 21 -10.91 -3.71 -11.04
N ARG A 22 -12.04 -3.45 -11.71
CA ARG A 22 -13.14 -2.62 -11.20
C ARG A 22 -14.03 -3.32 -10.17
N ASN A 23 -13.89 -4.63 -9.95
CA ASN A 23 -14.70 -5.39 -8.99
C ASN A 23 -14.14 -5.35 -7.57
N ASP A 24 -13.30 -4.36 -7.25
CA ASP A 24 -12.63 -4.21 -5.95
C ASP A 24 -11.92 -5.48 -5.47
N LEU A 25 -11.48 -6.35 -6.39
CA LEU A 25 -10.96 -7.69 -6.07
C LEU A 25 -9.74 -7.69 -5.14
N PHE A 26 -9.03 -6.57 -5.08
CA PHE A 26 -7.89 -6.38 -4.20
C PHE A 26 -8.28 -5.98 -2.77
N ARG A 27 -9.44 -5.32 -2.57
CA ARG A 27 -9.87 -4.75 -1.29
C ARG A 27 -11.10 -5.43 -0.70
N GLY A 28 -11.93 -6.04 -1.54
CA GLY A 28 -13.29 -6.45 -1.19
C GLY A 28 -14.17 -5.24 -0.84
N THR A 29 -15.34 -5.50 -0.28
CA THR A 29 -16.22 -4.43 0.25
C THR A 29 -15.77 -4.07 1.66
N LEU A 30 -15.13 -2.91 1.80
CA LEU A 30 -14.75 -2.37 3.10
C LEU A 30 -15.84 -1.43 3.62
N PRO A 31 -16.03 -1.34 4.95
CA PRO A 31 -16.84 -0.29 5.56
C PRO A 31 -16.34 1.11 5.15
N GLU A 32 -17.26 2.07 5.07
CA GLU A 32 -16.97 3.44 4.62
C GLU A 32 -15.80 4.10 5.36
N GLU A 33 -15.64 3.77 6.65
CA GLU A 33 -14.57 4.31 7.49
C GLU A 33 -13.14 3.88 7.08
N PHE A 34 -13.02 2.88 6.20
CA PHE A 34 -11.73 2.35 5.72
C PHE A 34 -11.49 2.60 4.22
N TRP A 35 -12.35 3.36 3.53
CA TRP A 35 -12.17 3.64 2.10
C TRP A 35 -10.96 4.52 1.78
N ASP A 36 -10.57 5.36 2.72
CA ASP A 36 -9.40 6.24 2.67
C ASP A 36 -8.16 5.61 3.31
N LEU A 37 -8.11 4.27 3.44
CA LEU A 37 -6.87 3.60 3.82
C LEU A 37 -5.77 3.94 2.81
N ASN A 38 -4.63 4.40 3.31
CA ASN A 38 -3.48 4.68 2.50
C ASN A 38 -2.69 3.38 2.21
N TRP A 39 -1.85 3.42 1.19
CA TRP A 39 -1.11 2.24 0.76
C TRP A 39 -0.12 1.73 1.83
N VAL A 40 0.39 2.59 2.73
CA VAL A 40 1.24 2.17 3.85
C VAL A 40 0.45 1.39 4.88
N GLU A 41 -0.74 1.88 5.23
CA GLU A 41 -1.68 1.22 6.14
C GLU A 41 -2.04 -0.17 5.61
N GLU A 42 -2.28 -0.30 4.30
CA GLU A 42 -2.48 -1.59 3.63
C GLU A 42 -1.24 -2.49 3.75
N MET A 43 -0.05 -1.96 3.49
CA MET A 43 1.21 -2.71 3.59
C MET A 43 1.49 -3.24 5.01
N VAL A 44 1.13 -2.44 6.02
CA VAL A 44 1.27 -2.80 7.44
C VAL A 44 0.30 -3.91 7.83
N CYS A 45 -0.89 -3.94 7.22
CA CYS A 45 -1.93 -4.93 7.48
C CYS A 45 -1.81 -6.19 6.63
N ALA A 46 -1.03 -6.18 5.55
CA ALA A 46 -0.99 -7.29 4.60
C ALA A 46 -0.33 -8.55 5.18
N ILE A 47 -1.01 -9.69 5.05
CA ILE A 47 -0.52 -11.02 5.44
C ILE A 47 0.64 -11.46 4.54
N TYR A 48 0.51 -11.22 3.25
CA TYR A 48 1.46 -11.67 2.23
C TYR A 48 2.00 -10.47 1.47
N HIS A 49 3.32 -10.35 1.45
CA HIS A 49 4.01 -9.46 0.52
C HIS A 49 4.66 -10.31 -0.56
N CYS A 50 4.18 -10.15 -1.79
CA CYS A 50 4.76 -10.75 -2.99
C CYS A 50 5.59 -9.76 -3.81
N THR A 51 5.49 -8.46 -3.49
CA THR A 51 6.08 -7.39 -4.28
C THR A 51 6.88 -6.43 -3.43
N CYS A 52 8.04 -6.01 -3.93
CA CYS A 52 8.82 -4.89 -3.40
C CYS A 52 8.59 -3.66 -4.28
N HIS A 53 8.37 -2.51 -3.66
CA HIS A 53 8.13 -1.24 -4.35
C HIS A 53 9.41 -0.39 -4.34
N VAL A 54 9.92 -0.11 -5.53
CA VAL A 54 11.07 0.78 -5.75
C VAL A 54 10.56 2.08 -6.38
N MET A 55 10.57 3.16 -5.61
CA MET A 55 10.15 4.48 -6.07
C MET A 55 11.36 5.31 -6.47
N ARG A 56 11.47 5.65 -7.75
CA ARG A 56 12.47 6.59 -8.25
C ARG A 56 11.87 7.99 -8.31
N LEU A 57 12.50 8.92 -7.59
CA LEU A 57 12.13 10.32 -7.56
C LEU A 57 13.16 11.12 -8.36
N PHE A 58 12.71 11.75 -9.44
CA PHE A 58 13.55 12.62 -10.27
C PHE A 58 13.34 14.08 -9.85
N HIS A 59 14.45 14.81 -9.73
CA HIS A 59 14.43 16.26 -9.65
C HIS A 59 14.41 16.85 -11.06
N SER A 60 13.44 17.71 -11.37
CA SER A 60 13.41 18.48 -12.62
C SER A 60 13.79 19.92 -12.32
N ASP A 61 14.89 20.39 -12.93
CA ASP A 61 15.38 21.78 -12.82
C ASP A 61 14.78 22.73 -13.89
N GLU A 62 13.88 22.26 -14.75
CA GLU A 62 13.27 23.09 -15.79
C GLU A 62 12.11 23.94 -15.24
N GLY A 63 12.30 25.26 -15.32
CA GLY A 63 11.53 26.30 -14.64
C GLY A 63 10.11 26.54 -15.12
N ASP A 64 9.23 25.53 -15.10
CA ASP A 64 7.79 25.77 -15.26
C ASP A 64 6.88 24.99 -14.27
N GLN A 65 7.44 24.43 -13.20
CA GLN A 65 6.66 24.02 -12.02
C GLN A 65 7.55 23.69 -10.80
N PRO A 66 7.47 24.42 -9.66
CA PRO A 66 8.49 24.34 -8.60
C PRO A 66 8.49 23.06 -7.75
N CYS A 67 7.63 22.07 -8.01
CA CYS A 67 7.37 20.97 -7.07
C CYS A 67 6.88 19.67 -7.74
N VAL A 68 7.24 19.39 -8.99
CA VAL A 68 6.78 18.15 -9.65
C VAL A 68 7.91 17.14 -9.70
N PHE A 69 8.06 16.38 -8.61
CA PHE A 69 8.81 15.13 -8.66
C PHE A 69 8.14 14.20 -9.66
N HIS A 70 8.77 13.94 -10.80
CA HIS A 70 8.36 12.84 -11.66
C HIS A 70 8.67 11.53 -10.91
N ARG A 71 7.62 10.75 -10.66
CA ARG A 71 7.71 9.45 -9.99
C ARG A 71 7.62 8.33 -11.00
N ASN A 72 8.61 7.45 -10.96
CA ASN A 72 8.48 6.13 -11.54
C ASN A 72 8.50 5.12 -10.39
N THR A 73 7.39 4.44 -10.17
CA THR A 73 7.34 3.29 -9.25
C THR A 73 7.53 2.03 -10.05
N CYS A 74 8.61 1.30 -9.77
CA CYS A 74 8.85 -0.04 -10.28
C CYS A 74 8.50 -1.03 -9.17
N THR A 75 7.62 -1.97 -9.45
CA THR A 75 7.27 -3.05 -8.53
C THR A 75 7.96 -4.31 -9.01
N HIS A 76 8.75 -4.95 -8.15
CA HIS A 76 9.44 -6.19 -8.47
C HIS A 76 8.84 -7.34 -7.67
N ASP A 77 8.53 -8.45 -8.34
CA ASP A 77 8.15 -9.69 -7.67
C ASP A 77 9.33 -10.19 -6.84
N LEU A 78 9.05 -10.53 -5.59
CA LEU A 78 10.02 -11.16 -4.71
C LEU A 78 9.98 -12.67 -4.97
N ASN A 79 11.15 -13.28 -5.16
CA ASN A 79 11.30 -14.75 -5.25
C ASN A 79 11.00 -15.45 -3.90
N TYR A 80 10.53 -14.72 -2.90
CA TYR A 80 10.14 -15.21 -1.58
C TYR A 80 8.90 -14.45 -1.10
N VAL A 81 7.89 -15.18 -0.65
CA VAL A 81 6.69 -14.61 -0.03
C VAL A 81 6.97 -14.33 1.43
N SER A 82 7.00 -13.05 1.82
CA SER A 82 7.06 -12.71 3.24
C SER A 82 5.67 -12.87 3.84
N THR A 83 5.48 -13.91 4.66
CA THR A 83 4.21 -14.20 5.35
C THR A 83 4.27 -13.70 6.79
N ALA A 84 3.34 -12.82 7.16
CA ALA A 84 3.23 -12.32 8.53
C ALA A 84 2.52 -13.34 9.42
N THR A 85 3.14 -13.68 10.55
CA THR A 85 2.50 -14.46 11.63
C THR A 85 1.88 -13.56 12.70
N LYS A 86 2.33 -12.30 12.77
CA LYS A 86 1.82 -11.25 13.67
C LYS A 86 1.52 -9.99 12.88
N LEU A 87 0.41 -9.33 13.18
CA LEU A 87 0.01 -8.04 12.61
C LEU A 87 -0.29 -7.02 13.72
N PRO A 88 -0.14 -5.70 13.49
CA PRO A 88 0.49 -5.07 12.33
C PRO A 88 1.95 -5.52 12.16
N ARG A 89 2.44 -5.49 10.91
CA ARG A 89 3.86 -5.81 10.63
C ARG A 89 4.78 -4.85 11.35
N VAL A 90 5.97 -5.31 11.71
CA VAL A 90 6.98 -4.44 12.30
C VAL A 90 7.51 -3.46 11.24
N PRO A 91 7.95 -2.25 11.64
CA PRO A 91 8.38 -1.26 10.66
C PRO A 91 9.58 -1.71 9.82
N ALA A 92 10.44 -2.56 10.37
CA ALA A 92 11.56 -3.16 9.64
C ALA A 92 11.12 -4.00 8.43
N ASP A 93 10.01 -4.75 8.57
CA ASP A 93 9.46 -5.57 7.49
C ASP A 93 8.89 -4.69 6.37
N VAL A 94 8.19 -3.62 6.74
CA VAL A 94 7.60 -2.68 5.79
C VAL A 94 8.70 -1.91 5.05
N LYS A 95 9.75 -1.48 5.76
CA LYS A 95 10.94 -0.84 5.19
C LYS A 95 11.68 -1.76 4.21
N GLY A 96 11.78 -3.06 4.51
CA GLY A 96 12.40 -4.04 3.61
C GLY A 96 11.70 -4.16 2.25
N MET A 97 10.41 -3.83 2.19
CA MET A 97 9.59 -3.89 0.97
C MET A 97 9.58 -2.57 0.19
N LEU A 98 10.25 -1.53 0.69
CA LEU A 98 10.18 -0.18 0.17
C LEU A 98 11.56 0.42 -0.01
N SER A 99 11.90 0.73 -1.25
CA SER A 99 13.13 1.43 -1.59
C SER A 99 12.81 2.73 -2.31
N ILE A 100 13.33 3.85 -1.82
CA ILE A 100 13.20 5.15 -2.48
C ILE A 100 14.57 5.56 -2.96
N VAL A 101 14.69 5.78 -4.26
CA VAL A 101 15.92 6.21 -4.90
C VAL A 101 15.73 7.64 -5.39
N PHE A 102 16.45 8.58 -4.78
CA PHE A 102 16.50 9.97 -5.22
C PHE A 102 17.54 10.13 -6.31
N LEU A 103 17.14 10.71 -7.44
CA LEU A 103 18.02 11.05 -8.54
C LEU A 103 17.98 12.58 -8.71
N GLY A 104 18.98 13.25 -8.12
CA GLY A 104 19.13 14.69 -8.15
C GLY A 104 19.97 15.24 -6.99
N PRO A 105 20.33 16.54 -7.03
CA PRO A 105 21.16 17.18 -6.01
C PRO A 105 20.42 17.43 -4.68
N GLN A 106 19.09 17.44 -4.66
CA GLN A 106 18.28 17.67 -3.46
C GLN A 106 17.48 16.43 -3.05
N GLN A 107 17.45 16.17 -1.73
CA GLN A 107 16.62 15.13 -1.10
C GLN A 107 15.52 15.78 -0.24
N PRO A 108 14.31 15.99 -0.75
CA PRO A 108 13.25 16.58 0.06
C PRO A 108 12.53 15.50 0.86
N LEU A 109 13.23 14.92 1.83
CA LEU A 109 12.66 13.96 2.78
C LEU A 109 11.41 14.52 3.47
N LYS A 110 11.38 15.84 3.74
CA LYS A 110 10.26 16.51 4.39
C LYS A 110 8.97 16.54 3.57
N SER A 111 9.04 16.64 2.24
CA SER A 111 7.84 16.69 1.40
C SER A 111 7.22 15.30 1.18
N LEU A 112 7.95 14.24 1.53
CA LEU A 112 7.47 12.87 1.39
C LEU A 112 6.83 12.29 2.65
N LYS A 113 6.92 12.98 3.78
CA LYS A 113 6.28 12.58 5.04
C LYS A 113 4.83 12.10 4.87
N PRO A 114 3.95 12.76 4.08
CA PRO A 114 2.57 12.30 3.92
C PRO A 114 2.43 10.90 3.31
N LEU A 115 3.45 10.44 2.57
CA LEU A 115 3.41 9.15 1.88
C LEU A 115 3.84 7.98 2.76
N TYR A 116 4.55 8.27 3.85
CA TYR A 116 5.05 7.27 4.81
C TYR A 116 4.34 7.35 6.16
N HIS A 117 3.32 8.20 6.24
CA HIS A 117 2.50 8.37 7.43
C HIS A 117 1.41 7.31 7.52
N MET A 118 1.23 6.74 8.71
CA MET A 118 0.30 5.64 8.99
C MET A 118 -0.50 5.93 10.26
N ARG A 119 -1.83 6.02 10.15
CA ARG A 119 -2.69 6.29 11.31
C ARG A 119 -2.85 5.02 12.14
N LYS A 120 -2.12 4.93 13.25
CA LYS A 120 -2.11 3.74 14.12
C LYS A 120 -3.48 3.30 14.58
N ASP A 121 -4.30 4.24 15.07
CA ASP A 121 -5.64 3.95 15.58
C ASP A 121 -6.51 3.33 14.50
N LYS A 122 -6.38 3.81 13.25
CA LYS A 122 -7.14 3.31 12.11
C LYS A 122 -6.69 1.90 11.73
N VAL A 123 -5.37 1.67 11.65
CA VAL A 123 -4.79 0.34 11.40
C VAL A 123 -5.23 -0.66 12.47
N TRP A 124 -5.20 -0.27 13.73
CA TRP A 124 -5.61 -1.14 14.83
C TRP A 124 -7.10 -1.49 14.75
N ARG A 125 -7.97 -0.50 14.52
CA ARG A 125 -9.40 -0.74 14.32
C ARG A 125 -9.67 -1.62 13.09
N PHE A 126 -8.93 -1.40 12.01
CA PHE A 126 -9.04 -2.20 10.79
C PHE A 126 -8.66 -3.66 11.01
N LEU A 127 -7.55 -3.94 11.70
CA LEU A 127 -7.14 -5.30 12.03
C LEU A 127 -8.12 -6.01 12.96
N ASN A 128 -8.68 -5.29 13.94
CA ASN A 128 -9.73 -5.82 14.81
C ASN A 128 -11.05 -6.11 14.07
N LEU A 129 -11.33 -5.39 12.97
CA LEU A 129 -12.43 -5.73 12.07
C LEU A 129 -12.09 -6.96 11.21
N LEU A 130 -10.87 -7.02 10.67
CA LEU A 130 -10.48 -8.09 9.75
C LEU A 130 -10.37 -9.45 10.42
N ALA A 131 -9.82 -9.53 11.64
CA ALA A 131 -9.62 -10.78 12.36
C ALA A 131 -10.90 -11.65 12.48
N PRO A 132 -12.06 -11.12 12.89
CA PRO A 132 -13.30 -11.91 12.93
C PRO A 132 -14.00 -12.06 11.57
N ASN A 133 -13.89 -11.08 10.67
CA ASN A 133 -14.68 -11.06 9.42
C ASN A 133 -13.99 -11.76 8.23
N ASN A 134 -12.69 -11.97 8.29
CA ASN A 134 -11.92 -12.56 7.20
C ASN A 134 -11.22 -13.86 7.64
N PRO A 135 -11.56 -15.02 7.06
CA PRO A 135 -10.95 -16.31 7.39
C PRO A 135 -9.41 -16.33 7.26
N LEU A 136 -8.84 -15.50 6.40
CA LEU A 136 -7.38 -15.40 6.23
C LEU A 136 -6.71 -14.75 7.46
N TYR A 137 -7.39 -13.83 8.12
CA TYR A 137 -6.89 -13.11 9.29
C TYR A 137 -7.25 -13.79 10.61
N ALA A 138 -8.20 -14.73 10.61
CA ALA A 138 -8.69 -15.41 11.80
C ALA A 138 -7.61 -16.13 12.63
N LYS A 139 -6.51 -16.54 11.99
CA LYS A 139 -5.39 -17.25 12.65
C LYS A 139 -4.21 -16.34 13.01
N ILE A 140 -4.28 -15.05 12.67
CA ILE A 140 -3.17 -14.12 12.85
C ILE A 140 -3.22 -13.51 14.24
N CYS A 141 -2.07 -13.47 14.91
CA CYS A 141 -1.96 -12.82 16.21
C CYS A 141 -1.83 -11.30 16.05
N LEU A 142 -2.74 -10.55 16.65
CA LEU A 142 -2.62 -9.10 16.73
C LEU A 142 -1.64 -8.71 17.84
N SER A 143 -0.74 -7.76 17.56
CA SER A 143 0.31 -7.32 18.47
C SER A 143 0.37 -5.81 18.57
N GLU A 144 -0.14 -5.27 19.68
CA GLU A 144 -0.05 -3.84 19.98
C GLU A 144 1.40 -3.38 20.17
N ALA A 145 2.26 -4.28 20.67
CA ALA A 145 3.70 -4.03 20.76
C ALA A 145 4.32 -3.65 19.41
N ASN A 146 3.90 -4.30 18.31
CA ASN A 146 4.37 -3.95 16.97
C ASN A 146 3.89 -2.57 16.53
N LEU A 147 2.67 -2.18 16.94
CA LEU A 147 2.10 -0.87 16.63
C LEU A 147 2.90 0.26 17.32
N HIS A 148 3.36 0.03 18.54
CA HIS A 148 4.19 0.98 19.29
C HIS A 148 5.60 1.19 18.72
N LEU A 149 6.09 0.28 17.86
CA LEU A 149 7.39 0.44 17.20
C LEU A 149 7.39 1.56 16.14
N TYR A 150 6.22 1.99 15.68
CA TYR A 150 6.09 3.12 14.76
C TYR A 150 6.16 4.42 15.58
N GLU A 151 7.31 5.07 15.65
CA GLU A 151 7.40 6.39 16.31
C GLU A 151 6.73 7.46 15.42
N ASN A 152 5.95 8.37 16.01
CA ASN A 152 5.27 9.47 15.30
C ASN A 152 4.43 9.06 14.07
N ASP A 153 3.92 7.83 14.04
CA ASP A 153 3.08 7.33 12.94
C ASP A 153 3.84 7.30 11.59
N GLU A 154 5.17 7.16 11.63
CA GLU A 154 6.04 7.13 10.46
C GLU A 154 6.78 5.77 10.36
N ILE A 155 7.14 5.37 9.13
CA ILE A 155 8.07 4.25 8.93
C ILE A 155 9.50 4.71 9.33
N PRO A 156 10.15 4.09 10.32
CA PRO A 156 11.46 4.51 10.82
C PRO A 156 12.55 4.57 9.74
N GLY A 157 13.14 5.77 9.60
CA GLY A 157 14.24 6.04 8.68
C GLY A 157 13.84 6.25 7.22
N MET A 158 12.63 6.78 6.98
CA MET A 158 12.20 7.43 5.74
C MET A 158 11.85 8.90 5.96
#